data_AF-A0A9X2I7M9-F1
#
_entry.id   AF-A0A9X2I7M9-F1
#
_cell.length_a   1.000
_cell.length_b   1.000
_cell.length_c   1.000
_cell.angle_alpha   90.00
_cell.angle_beta   90.00
_cell.angle_gamma   90.00
#
_symmetry.space_group_name_H-M   'P 1'
#
loop_
_entity.id
_entity.type
_entity.pdbx_description
1 polymer ?
#
loop_
_entity_poly.entity_id
_entity_poly.type
_entity_poly.pdbx_seq_one_letter_code
_entity_poly.pdbx_strand_id
1 'polypeptide(L)' 'MDKNFKPSGYNSLSPYFVVNGAQKMVDLLTKLFNGKELRRYDMPDGSIMHVENSN' A
#
# COMPACT_ATOMS: atom_id res chain seq x y z
N MET A 1 26.42 1.56 -19.79
CA MET A 1 25.21 2.38 -19.93
C MET A 1 24.27 2.01 -18.80
N ASP A 2 24.10 2.88 -17.80
CA ASP A 2 23.03 2.73 -16.83
C ASP A 2 21.69 2.92 -17.55
N LYS A 3 21.06 1.80 -17.94
CA LYS A 3 19.68 1.80 -18.41
C LYS A 3 18.78 1.75 -17.18
N ASN A 4 18.76 2.84 -16.42
CA ASN A 4 17.78 2.97 -15.35
C ASN A 4 16.41 3.14 -16.02
N PHE A 5 15.53 2.16 -15.86
CA PHE A 5 14.22 2.12 -16.55
C PHE A 5 13.20 3.08 -15.93
N LYS A 6 13.56 3.71 -14.81
CA LYS A 6 12.75 4.71 -14.10
C LYS A 6 13.63 5.77 -13.42
N PRO A 7 13.10 6.97 -13.14
CA PRO A 7 13.83 7.98 -12.39
C PRO A 7 14.12 7.55 -10.93
N SER A 8 15.18 8.13 -10.35
CA SER A 8 15.51 7.91 -8.95
C SER A 8 14.38 8.40 -8.04
N GLY A 9 14.07 7.64 -6.98
CA GLY A 9 13.02 7.97 -6.01
C GLY A 9 11.60 7.61 -6.43
N TYR A 10 11.37 7.11 -7.65
CA TYR A 10 10.05 6.67 -8.09
C TYR A 10 9.81 5.21 -7.74
N ASN A 11 8.60 4.85 -7.30
CA ASN A 11 8.19 3.46 -7.14
C ASN A 11 8.24 2.72 -8.49
N SER A 12 8.68 1.45 -8.46
CA SER A 12 8.59 0.60 -9.66
C SER A 12 7.14 0.18 -9.96
N LEU A 13 6.34 0.07 -8.90
CA LEU A 13 4.95 -0.36 -8.94
C LEU A 13 4.21 0.21 -7.72
N SER A 14 2.96 0.61 -7.90
CA SER A 14 2.07 1.04 -6.82
C SER A 14 0.68 0.45 -7.09
N PRO A 15 0.45 -0.82 -6.69
CA PRO A 15 -0.78 -1.53 -7.02
C PRO A 15 -1.94 -1.02 -6.14
N TYR A 16 -3.14 -1.02 -6.71
CA TYR A 16 -4.37 -0.70 -6.00
C TYR A 16 -5.21 -1.96 -5.81
N PHE A 17 -5.71 -2.16 -4.60
CA PHE A 17 -6.55 -3.29 -4.25
C PHE A 17 -7.91 -2.79 -3.74
N VAL A 18 -8.98 -3.31 -4.34
CA VAL A 18 -10.36 -3.14 -3.82
C VAL A 18 -10.80 -4.52 -3.34
N VAL A 19 -10.86 -4.70 -2.02
CA VAL A 19 -11.07 -6.00 -1.39
C VAL A 19 -12.02 -5.90 -0.22
N ASN A 20 -12.80 -6.96 -0.01
CA ASN A 20 -13.52 -7.14 1.24
C ASN A 20 -12.51 -7.47 2.35
N GLY A 21 -12.49 -6.66 3.41
CA GLY A 21 -11.56 -6.83 4.53
C GLY A 21 -10.19 -6.18 4.29
N ALA A 22 -10.17 -4.90 3.90
CA ALA A 22 -8.95 -4.13 3.67
C ALA A 22 -7.91 -4.24 4.81
N GLN A 23 -8.35 -4.27 6.08
CA GLN A 23 -7.44 -4.44 7.21
C GLN A 23 -6.64 -5.76 7.12
N LYS A 24 -7.29 -6.88 6.76
CA LYS A 24 -6.60 -8.17 6.62
C LYS A 24 -5.54 -8.13 5.51
N MET A 25 -5.79 -7.38 4.44
CA MET A 25 -4.81 -7.17 3.37
C MET A 25 -3.61 -6.36 3.87
N VAL A 26 -3.85 -5.27 4.61
CA VAL A 26 -2.78 -4.47 5.22
C VAL A 26 -1.95 -5.30 6.20
N ASP A 27 -2.58 -6.09 7.06
CA ASP A 27 -1.89 -6.96 8.02
C ASP A 27 -1.03 -8.00 7.31
N LEU A 28 -1.55 -8.57 6.20
CA LEU A 28 -0.81 -9.52 5.37
C LEU A 28 0.41 -8.86 4.72
N LEU A 29 0.24 -7.68 4.10
CA LEU A 29 1.34 -6.95 3.48
C LEU A 29 2.40 -6.54 4.51
N THR A 30 1.96 -6.14 5.69
CA THR A 30 2.84 -5.82 6.83
C THR A 30 3.62 -7.06 7.27
N LYS A 31 2.97 -8.21 7.40
CA LYS A 31 3.62 -9.47 7.83
C LYS A 31 4.56 -10.05 6.79
N LEU A 32 4.21 -9.99 5.51
CA LEU A 32 4.99 -10.60 4.42
C LEU A 32 6.12 -9.70 3.92
N PHE A 33 5.90 -8.39 3.90
CA PHE A 33 6.81 -7.44 3.23
C PHE A 33 7.31 -6.33 4.16
N ASN A 34 7.02 -6.40 5.47
CA ASN A 34 7.36 -5.37 6.45
C ASN A 34 6.77 -3.98 6.08
N GLY A 35 5.64 -3.98 5.36
CA GLY A 35 4.95 -2.76 4.97
C GLY A 35 4.49 -1.93 6.16
N LYS A 36 4.52 -0.61 6.01
CA LYS A 36 4.07 0.37 6.99
C LYS A 36 2.92 1.18 6.42
N GLU A 37 1.90 1.41 7.24
CA GLU A 37 0.84 2.36 6.89
C GLU A 37 1.43 3.78 6.79
N LEU A 38 1.20 4.42 5.65
CA LEU A 38 1.63 5.80 5.41
C LEU A 38 0.47 6.78 5.59
N ARG A 39 -0.71 6.40 5.09
CA ARG A 39 -1.95 7.18 5.14
C ARG A 39 -3.13 6.25 5.30
N ARG A 40 -4.13 6.66 6.08
CA ARG A 40 -5.36 5.91 6.31
C ARG A 40 -6.55 6.86 6.42
N TYR A 41 -7.64 6.49 5.78
CA TYR A 41 -8.92 7.17 5.84
C TYR A 41 -10.01 6.12 6.09
N ASP A 42 -10.71 6.27 7.20
CA ASP A 42 -11.85 5.43 7.55
C ASP A 42 -13.16 6.13 7.16
N MET A 43 -14.18 5.33 6.88
CA MET A 43 -15.57 5.75 6.71
C MET A 43 -16.24 5.96 8.08
N PRO A 44 -17.36 6.70 8.15
CA PRO A 44 -18.11 6.87 9.40
C PRO A 44 -18.60 5.56 10.03
N ASP A 45 -18.76 4.49 9.25
CA ASP A 45 -19.15 3.16 9.72
C ASP A 45 -17.97 2.31 10.23
N GLY A 46 -16.74 2.85 10.20
CA GLY A 46 -15.52 2.16 10.63
C GLY A 46 -14.87 1.28 9.57
N SER A 47 -15.43 1.18 8.36
CA SER A 47 -14.76 0.53 7.23
C SER A 47 -13.63 1.41 6.68
N ILE A 48 -12.65 0.81 6.00
CA ILE A 48 -11.53 1.56 5.41
C ILE A 48 -11.96 2.10 4.04
N MET A 49 -11.94 3.43 3.88
CA MET A 49 -12.12 4.09 2.58
C MET A 49 -10.84 3.97 1.74
N HIS A 50 -9.69 4.26 2.34
CA HIS A 50 -8.40 4.23 1.67
C HIS A 50 -7.28 4.00 2.66
N VAL A 51 -6.29 3.20 2.29
CA VAL A 51 -5.06 3.02 3.04
C VAL A 51 -3.89 2.87 2.10
N GLU A 52 -2.82 3.58 2.39
CA GLU A 52 -1.55 3.48 1.70
C GLU A 52 -0.56 2.72 2.57
N ASN A 53 0.11 1.73 1.97
CA ASN A 53 1.11 0.90 2.62
C ASN A 53 2.35 0.78 1.73
N SER A 54 3.54 0.95 2.32
CA SER A 54 4.83 0.85 1.61
C SER A 54 5.91 0.29 2.53
N ASN A 55 6.95 -0.33 1.97
CA ASN A 55 8.08 -0.90 2.70
C ASN A 55 9.38 -0.13 2.49
#